data_AF-A0A8T3AAK9-F1
#
_entry.id   AF-A0A8T3AAK9-F1
#
_cell.length_a   1.000
_cell.length_b   1.000
_cell.length_c   1.000
_cell.angle_alpha   90.00
_cell.angle_beta   90.00
_cell.angle_gamma   90.00
#
_symmetry.space_group_name_H-M   'P 1'
#
loop_
_entity.id
_entity.type
_entity.pdbx_description
1 polymer ?
#
loop_
_entity_poly.entity_id
_entity_poly.type
_entity_poly.pdbx_seq_one_letter_code
_entity_poly.pdbx_strand_id
1 'polypeptide(L)'
;MFGATKIWRRWHRRVNINQCRYAVVSGPAASAVPSLDLARGHRIESVPEIPLVLSDSVESLTSSAIKILKQVGAYADSEKAKDSIGIRPGKGKMRYRR
;
A
#
# COMPACT_ATOMS: atom_id res chain seq x y z
N MET A 1 15.23 31.01 -21.55
CA MET A 1 15.26 30.41 -20.20
C MET A 1 16.63 29.81 -19.96
N PHE A 2 17.32 30.24 -18.91
CA PHE A 2 18.57 29.62 -18.48
C PHE A 2 18.27 28.19 -17.97
N GLY A 3 18.98 27.16 -18.47
CA GLY A 3 18.88 25.79 -17.95
C GLY A 3 17.54 25.06 -18.13
N ALA A 4 16.81 25.31 -19.22
CA ALA A 4 15.55 24.59 -19.49
C ALA A 4 15.73 23.06 -19.56
N THR A 5 14.71 22.29 -19.15
CA THR A 5 14.76 20.82 -19.13
C THR A 5 15.05 20.25 -20.51
N LYS A 6 16.02 19.36 -20.58
CA LYS A 6 16.45 18.69 -21.81
C LYS A 6 16.13 17.20 -21.75
N ILE A 7 16.01 16.58 -22.92
CA ILE A 7 15.68 15.15 -23.07
C ILE A 7 16.75 14.27 -22.42
N TRP A 8 18.03 14.66 -22.49
CA TRP A 8 19.16 13.92 -21.93
C TRP A 8 19.30 14.03 -20.39
N ARG A 9 18.30 14.58 -19.69
CA ARG A 9 18.25 14.45 -18.23
C ARG A 9 18.24 12.97 -17.87
N ARG A 10 19.19 12.53 -17.05
CA ARG A 10 19.24 11.13 -16.60
C ARG A 10 18.11 10.86 -15.61
N TRP A 11 17.02 10.26 -16.08
CA TRP A 11 15.86 9.86 -15.26
C TRP A 11 16.08 8.55 -14.52
N HIS A 12 16.71 7.57 -15.18
CA HIS A 12 16.95 6.25 -14.61
C HIS A 12 18.16 6.23 -13.66
N ARG A 13 18.02 5.50 -12.55
CA ARG A 13 19.08 5.22 -11.59
C ARG A 13 19.26 3.72 -11.47
N ARG A 14 20.51 3.25 -11.56
CA ARG A 14 20.85 1.85 -11.34
C ARG A 14 20.95 1.61 -9.84
N VAL A 15 20.25 0.60 -9.35
CA VAL A 15 20.34 0.12 -7.96
C VAL A 15 20.98 -1.26 -7.98
N ASN A 16 21.76 -1.60 -6.96
CA ASN A 16 22.38 -2.91 -6.86
C ASN A 16 21.31 -3.99 -6.61
N ILE A 17 21.41 -5.13 -7.30
CA ILE A 17 20.48 -6.25 -7.17
C ILE A 17 20.41 -6.73 -5.71
N ASN A 18 21.55 -6.79 -5.02
CA ASN A 18 21.58 -7.20 -3.60
C ASN A 18 20.83 -6.23 -2.71
N GLN A 19 20.96 -4.91 -2.94
CA GLN A 19 20.20 -3.91 -2.19
C GLN A 19 18.70 -4.02 -2.46
N CYS A 20 18.30 -4.25 -3.71
CA CYS A 20 16.90 -4.52 -4.04
C CYS A 20 16.38 -5.75 -3.28
N ARG A 21 17.15 -6.84 -3.24
CA ARG A 21 16.78 -8.07 -2.51
C ARG A 21 16.62 -7.81 -1.01
N TYR A 22 17.54 -7.08 -0.38
CA TYR A 22 17.42 -6.72 1.05
C TYR A 22 16.19 -5.87 1.32
N ALA A 23 15.88 -4.90 0.46
CA ALA A 23 14.67 -4.08 0.59
C ALA A 23 13.39 -4.93 0.49
N VAL A 24 13.36 -5.89 -0.44
CA VAL A 24 12.21 -6.81 -0.60
C VAL A 24 12.01 -7.68 0.63
N VAL A 25 13.06 -8.28 1.20
CA VAL A 25 12.94 -9.14 2.39
C VAL A 25 12.56 -8.35 3.65
N SER A 26 12.94 -7.07 3.72
CA SER A 26 12.58 -6.19 4.84
C SER A 26 11.08 -5.88 4.91
N GLY A 27 10.36 -5.91 3.77
CA GLY A 27 8.92 -5.65 3.72
C GLY A 27 8.08 -6.67 4.51
N PRO A 28 8.16 -7.97 4.20
CA PRO A 28 7.47 -9.03 4.93
C PRO A 28 7.82 -9.06 6.43
N ALA A 29 9.09 -8.77 6.77
CA ALA A 29 9.51 -8.68 8.16
C ALA A 29 8.81 -7.53 8.89
N ALA A 30 8.65 -6.36 8.24
CA ALA A 30 7.95 -5.22 8.81
C ALA A 30 6.44 -5.50 9.02
N SER A 31 5.79 -6.19 8.08
CA SER A 31 4.36 -6.53 8.18
C SER A 31 4.04 -7.57 9.26
N ALA A 32 5.04 -8.24 9.83
CA ALA A 32 4.84 -9.13 10.97
C ALA A 32 4.87 -8.38 12.32
N VAL A 33 5.16 -7.08 12.32
CA VAL A 33 5.35 -6.27 13.53
C VAL A 33 4.19 -5.29 13.68
N PRO A 34 3.24 -5.52 14.61
CA PRO A 34 2.04 -4.69 14.75
C PRO A 34 2.31 -3.20 15.04
N SER A 35 3.42 -2.90 15.72
CA SER A 35 3.78 -1.51 16.05
C SER A 35 4.13 -0.68 14.80
N LEU A 36 4.70 -1.31 13.77
CA LEU A 36 5.02 -0.62 12.51
C LEU A 36 3.75 -0.34 11.70
N ASP A 37 2.78 -1.26 11.70
CA ASP A 37 1.52 -1.10 10.99
C ASP A 37 0.62 -0.03 11.62
N LEU A 38 0.56 0.00 12.96
CA LEU A 38 -0.09 1.07 13.71
C LEU A 38 0.57 2.43 13.43
N ALA A 39 1.92 2.49 13.43
CA ALA A 39 2.65 3.73 13.16
C ALA A 39 2.45 4.24 11.71
N ARG A 40 2.27 3.34 10.75
CA ARG A 40 1.88 3.69 9.37
C ARG A 40 0.47 4.27 9.29
N GLY A 41 -0.38 3.93 10.27
CA GLY A 41 -1.74 4.41 10.41
C GLY A 41 -2.80 3.41 9.95
N HIS A 42 -2.53 2.10 9.93
CA HIS A 42 -3.56 1.11 9.66
C HIS A 42 -4.51 0.93 10.85
N ARG A 43 -5.78 0.60 10.57
CA ARG A 43 -6.77 0.22 11.59
C ARG A 43 -6.80 -1.29 11.75
N ILE A 44 -6.02 -1.81 12.70
CA ILE A 44 -5.80 -3.26 12.89
C ILE A 44 -6.30 -3.80 14.24
N GLU A 45 -7.00 -2.99 15.02
CA GLU A 45 -7.45 -3.33 16.39
C GLU A 45 -8.39 -4.54 16.47
N SER A 46 -9.18 -4.79 15.42
CA SER A 46 -10.15 -5.88 15.34
C SER A 46 -9.60 -7.17 14.72
N VAL A 47 -8.35 -7.16 14.24
CA VAL A 47 -7.72 -8.34 13.62
C VAL A 47 -7.12 -9.23 14.73
N PRO A 48 -7.38 -10.55 14.74
CA PRO A 48 -6.93 -11.43 15.83
C PRO A 48 -5.41 -11.55 15.95
N GLU A 49 -4.70 -11.61 14.83
CA GLU A 49 -3.26 -11.81 14.78
C GLU A 49 -2.64 -11.21 13.50
N ILE A 50 -1.34 -10.89 13.58
CA ILE A 50 -0.51 -10.42 12.47
C ILE A 50 0.78 -11.24 12.48
N PRO A 51 1.19 -11.86 11.37
CA PRO A 51 0.57 -11.85 10.05
C PRO A 51 -0.70 -12.73 9.97
N LEU A 52 -1.76 -12.21 9.36
CA LEU A 52 -3.00 -12.95 9.14
C LEU A 52 -2.86 -13.90 7.94
N VAL A 53 -3.08 -15.20 8.17
CA VAL A 53 -3.05 -16.24 7.14
C VAL A 53 -4.45 -16.78 6.90
N LEU A 54 -4.87 -16.87 5.63
CA LEU A 54 -6.18 -17.37 5.21
C LEU A 54 -6.02 -18.61 4.32
N SER A 55 -7.09 -19.37 4.14
CA SER A 55 -7.10 -20.55 3.26
C SER A 55 -7.12 -20.17 1.77
N ASP A 56 -6.48 -21.00 0.94
CA ASP A 56 -6.39 -20.83 -0.53
C ASP A 56 -7.75 -20.72 -1.23
N SER A 57 -8.82 -21.21 -0.59
CA SER A 57 -10.19 -21.10 -1.08
C SER A 57 -10.64 -19.66 -1.34
N VAL A 58 -10.01 -18.66 -0.72
CA VAL A 58 -10.36 -17.24 -0.87
C VAL A 58 -10.00 -16.71 -2.27
N GLU A 59 -9.04 -17.31 -2.98
CA GLU A 59 -8.54 -16.83 -4.27
C GLU A 59 -9.64 -16.71 -5.35
N SER A 60 -10.64 -17.59 -5.30
CA SER A 60 -11.70 -17.66 -6.33
C SER A 60 -12.90 -16.75 -6.04
N LEU A 61 -12.98 -16.10 -4.87
CA LEU A 61 -14.17 -15.37 -4.42
C LEU A 61 -13.98 -13.84 -4.48
N THR A 62 -14.23 -13.24 -5.65
CA THR A 62 -14.17 -11.78 -5.82
C THR A 62 -15.44 -11.06 -5.35
N SER A 63 -16.62 -11.60 -5.65
CA SER A 63 -17.92 -10.98 -5.31
C SER A 63 -18.22 -10.98 -3.80
N SER A 64 -17.64 -11.95 -3.06
CA SER A 64 -17.85 -12.12 -1.62
C SER A 64 -16.74 -11.51 -0.75
N ALA A 65 -15.76 -10.83 -1.35
CA ALA A 65 -14.58 -10.33 -0.65
C ALA A 65 -14.90 -9.42 0.56
N ILE A 66 -15.93 -8.58 0.45
CA ILE A 66 -16.36 -7.69 1.55
C ILE A 66 -16.85 -8.51 2.76
N LYS A 67 -17.54 -9.63 2.53
CA LYS A 67 -18.04 -10.49 3.61
C LYS A 67 -16.88 -11.13 4.37
N ILE A 68 -15.87 -11.60 3.65
CA ILE A 68 -14.67 -12.21 4.21
C ILE A 68 -13.90 -11.17 5.04
N LEU A 69 -13.66 -9.97 4.50
CA LEU A 69 -12.97 -8.90 5.24
C LEU A 69 -13.69 -8.48 6.52
N LYS A 70 -15.02 -8.50 6.52
CA LYS A 70 -15.84 -8.25 7.72
C LYS A 70 -15.71 -9.37 8.74
N GLN A 71 -15.74 -10.63 8.30
CA GLN A 71 -15.57 -11.79 9.19
C GLN A 71 -14.19 -11.81 9.87
N VAL A 72 -13.15 -11.40 9.14
CA VAL A 72 -11.77 -11.38 9.65
C VAL A 72 -11.45 -10.10 10.43
N GLY A 73 -12.36 -9.13 10.47
CA GLY A 73 -12.16 -7.88 11.19
C GLY A 73 -11.23 -6.87 10.50
N ALA A 74 -10.81 -7.12 9.25
CA ALA A 74 -9.93 -6.22 8.49
C ALA A 74 -10.69 -5.10 7.73
N TYR A 75 -12.02 -5.13 7.74
CA TYR A 75 -12.84 -4.19 6.95
C TYR A 75 -12.70 -2.72 7.36
N ALA A 76 -12.40 -2.44 8.64
CA ALA A 76 -12.28 -1.08 9.16
C ALA A 76 -11.17 -0.25 8.46
N ASP A 77 -10.08 -0.89 8.04
CA ASP A 77 -9.01 -0.24 7.28
C ASP A 77 -9.44 0.11 5.85
N SER A 78 -10.26 -0.75 5.23
CA SER A 78 -10.83 -0.50 3.90
C SER A 78 -11.85 0.63 3.91
N GLU A 79 -12.68 0.72 4.96
CA GLU A 79 -13.61 1.85 5.14
C GLU A 79 -12.85 3.17 5.31
N LYS A 80 -11.79 3.18 6.13
CA LYS A 80 -10.90 4.35 6.25
C LYS A 80 -10.36 4.78 4.89
N ALA A 81 -9.90 3.83 4.06
CA ALA A 81 -9.37 4.13 2.74
C ALA A 81 -10.42 4.79 1.83
N LYS A 82 -11.65 4.27 1.83
CA LYS A 82 -12.78 4.80 1.07
C LYS A 82 -13.13 6.24 1.48
N ASP A 83 -13.14 6.52 2.78
CA ASP A 83 -13.52 7.83 3.30
C ASP A 83 -12.39 8.86 3.17
N SER A 84 -11.14 8.42 3.17
CA SER A 84 -9.95 9.29 3.11
C SER A 84 -9.58 9.79 1.70
N ILE A 85 -10.42 9.55 0.69
CA ILE A 85 -10.14 9.98 -0.69
C ILE A 85 -10.25 11.50 -0.81
N GLY A 86 -9.10 12.17 -0.82
CA GLY A 86 -8.98 13.61 -0.95
C GLY A 86 -8.56 14.05 -2.35
N ILE A 87 -9.12 15.18 -2.82
CA ILE A 87 -8.70 15.81 -4.08
C ILE A 87 -7.34 16.49 -3.88
N ARG A 88 -6.31 16.03 -4.61
CA ARG A 88 -4.96 16.58 -4.48
C ARG A 88 -4.89 18.05 -4.93
N PRO A 89 -4.32 18.97 -4.11
CA PRO A 89 -4.16 20.37 -4.50
C PRO A 89 -3.12 20.54 -5.61
N GLY A 90 -3.25 21.64 -6.37
CA GLY A 90 -2.33 22.03 -7.45
C GLY A 90 -2.75 21.59 -8.85
N LYS A 91 -1.82 21.72 -9.81
CA LYS A 91 -2.09 21.48 -11.25
C LYS A 91 -2.27 19.99 -11.62
N GLY A 92 -2.05 19.08 -10.68
CA GLY A 92 -2.21 17.64 -10.90
C GLY A 92 -3.63 17.21 -11.22
N LYS A 93 -4.63 17.96 -10.74
CA LYS A 93 -6.06 17.75 -11.03
C LYS A 93 -6.36 17.74 -12.54
N MET A 94 -5.70 18.61 -13.31
CA MET A 94 -5.83 18.67 -14.77
C MET A 94 -5.06 17.56 -15.51
N ARG A 95 -4.27 16.75 -14.79
CA ARG A 95 -3.37 15.73 -15.35
C ARG A 95 -3.76 14.31 -14.91
N TYR A 96 -5.07 14.04 -14.80
CA TYR A 96 -5.62 12.73 -14.46
C TYR A 96 -5.19 12.17 -13.09
N ARG A 97 -5.00 13.04 -12.08
CA ARG A 97 -4.70 12.66 -10.69
C ARG A 97 -5.73 13.28 -9.74
N ARG A 98 -7.00 12.87 -9.89
CA ARG A 98 -8.13 13.35 -9.10
C ARG A 98 -8.39 12.44 -7.92
#